data_AF-A0A1W2AWB0-F1
#
_entry.id   AF-A0A1W2AWB0-F1
#
_cell.length_a   1.000
_cell.length_b   1.000
_cell.length_c   1.000
_cell.angle_alpha   90.00
_cell.angle_beta   90.00
_cell.angle_gamma   90.00
#
_symmetry.space_group_name_H-M   'P 1'
#
loop_
_entity.id
_entity.type
_entity.pdbx_description
1 polymer ?
#
loop_
_entity_poly.entity_id
_entity_poly.type
_entity_poly.pdbx_seq_one_letter_code
_entity_poly.pdbx_strand_id
1 'polypeptide(L)'
;MILFPDGRRMPGVLAAPLLVALLAGCNAATPFPNPDNPIRGARVSANPYPPGSDAYCRTYARQTAANAYEGRIDRSEDGFGVRQITEEFARRDGARAYQRCRAGRVN
;
A
#
# COMPACT_ATOMS: atom_id res chain seq x y z
N MET A 1 -21.17 16.15 36.54
CA MET A 1 -20.67 16.65 37.83
C MET A 1 -20.08 15.46 38.57
N ILE A 2 -18.78 15.27 38.41
CA ILE A 2 -17.92 14.54 39.35
C ILE A 2 -17.48 15.63 40.33
N LEU A 3 -17.73 15.46 41.62
CA LEU A 3 -17.43 16.49 42.63
C LEU A 3 -15.93 16.49 42.97
N PHE A 4 -15.30 17.65 42.83
CA PHE A 4 -13.98 17.97 43.39
C PHE A 4 -14.11 19.25 44.25
N PRO A 5 -13.29 19.40 45.32
CA PRO A 5 -13.58 20.25 46.47
C PRO A 5 -13.27 21.75 46.34
N ASP A 6 -12.97 22.29 45.15
CA ASP A 6 -12.43 23.68 45.03
C ASP A 6 -13.21 24.64 44.10
N GLY A 7 -14.42 24.30 43.66
CA GLY A 7 -15.42 25.30 43.21
C GLY A 7 -15.07 26.21 42.01
N ARG A 8 -13.95 26.02 41.29
CA ARG A 8 -13.60 26.83 40.12
C ARG A 8 -14.07 26.19 38.82
N ARG A 9 -14.88 26.93 38.05
CA ARG A 9 -15.28 26.60 36.67
C ARG A 9 -14.10 26.87 35.72
N MET A 10 -13.63 25.87 34.98
CA MET A 10 -12.73 26.09 33.84
C MET A 10 -13.50 26.00 32.51
N PRO A 11 -13.19 26.89 31.54
CA PRO A 11 -13.83 26.93 30.24
C PRO A 11 -13.42 25.71 29.39
N GLY A 12 -14.41 25.07 28.76
CA GLY A 12 -14.22 23.89 27.92
C GLY A 12 -13.56 24.20 26.57
N VAL A 13 -12.25 24.45 26.56
CA VAL A 13 -11.51 24.76 25.32
C VAL A 13 -10.33 23.80 25.05
N LEU A 14 -9.96 22.93 26.00
CA LEU A 14 -8.76 22.08 25.85
C LEU A 14 -8.99 20.64 25.37
N ALA A 15 -10.24 20.22 25.12
CA ALA A 15 -10.54 18.85 24.66
C ALA A 15 -10.40 18.65 23.14
N ALA A 16 -10.47 19.73 22.35
CA ALA A 16 -10.45 19.66 20.89
C ALA A 16 -9.10 19.22 20.26
N PRO A 17 -7.91 19.67 20.71
CA PRO A 17 -6.66 19.30 20.04
C PRO A 17 -6.27 17.82 20.23
N LEU A 18 -6.69 17.20 21.34
CA LEU A 18 -6.39 15.79 21.63
C LEU A 18 -7.17 14.85 20.69
N LEU A 19 -8.41 15.21 20.34
CA LEU A 19 -9.24 14.46 19.39
C LEU A 19 -8.68 14.55 17.96
N VAL A 20 -8.20 15.72 17.52
CA VAL A 20 -7.57 15.87 16.19
C VAL A 20 -6.27 15.07 16.08
N ALA A 21 -5.48 14.99 17.17
CA ALA A 21 -4.27 14.18 17.21
C ALA A 21 -4.55 12.67 17.09
N LEU A 22 -5.67 12.18 17.63
CA LEU A 22 -6.09 10.78 17.51
C LEU A 22 -6.53 10.42 16.08
N LEU A 23 -7.06 11.36 15.29
CA LEU A 23 -7.40 11.14 13.88
C LEU A 23 -6.18 11.14 12.94
N ALA A 24 -5.05 11.73 13.35
CA ALA A 24 -3.84 11.79 12.53
C ALA A 24 -3.19 10.41 12.33
N GLY A 25 -3.42 9.45 13.24
CA GLY A 25 -2.89 8.09 13.15
C GLY A 25 -3.60 7.19 12.12
N CYS A 26 -4.83 7.53 11.71
CA CYS A 26 -5.61 6.68 10.80
C CYS A 26 -5.14 6.71 9.33
N ASN A 27 -4.25 7.64 8.96
CA ASN A 27 -3.74 7.75 7.58
C ASN A 27 -2.29 7.27 7.44
N ALA A 28 -1.71 6.63 8.45
CA ALA A 28 -0.43 5.92 8.32
C ALA A 28 -0.63 4.61 7.53
N ALA A 29 -1.23 4.70 6.34
CA ALA A 29 -1.19 3.65 5.35
C ALA A 29 0.28 3.47 4.98
N THR A 30 0.82 2.29 5.27
CA THR A 30 2.20 1.96 4.93
C THR A 30 2.46 2.29 3.46
N PRO A 31 3.56 2.99 3.12
CA PRO A 31 3.82 3.42 1.76
C PRO A 31 3.83 2.22 0.82
N PHE A 32 3.09 2.31 -0.29
CA PHE A 32 3.16 1.34 -1.38
C PHE A 32 4.19 1.81 -2.44
N PRO A 33 4.90 0.89 -3.12
CA PRO A 33 5.18 -0.44 -2.62
C PRO A 33 5.91 -0.35 -1.28
N ASN A 34 5.73 -1.35 -0.42
CA ASN A 34 6.48 -1.45 0.82
C ASN A 34 8.00 -1.39 0.50
N PRO A 35 8.82 -0.74 1.34
CA PRO A 35 10.26 -0.62 1.10
C PRO A 35 10.96 -1.98 0.89
N ASP A 36 10.45 -3.04 1.52
CA ASP A 36 10.95 -4.41 1.43
C ASP A 36 10.37 -5.21 0.25
N ASN A 37 9.56 -4.59 -0.62
CA ASN A 37 9.04 -5.25 -1.81
C ASN A 37 10.20 -5.48 -2.81
N PRO A 38 10.52 -6.73 -3.17
CA PRO A 38 11.63 -7.03 -4.07
C PRO A 38 11.33 -6.66 -5.53
N ILE A 39 10.08 -6.35 -5.87
CA ILE A 39 9.67 -5.96 -7.22
C ILE A 39 10.04 -4.50 -7.50
N ARG A 40 11.20 -4.29 -8.10
CA ARG A 40 11.76 -2.96 -8.39
C ARG A 40 10.95 -2.20 -9.46
N GLY A 41 10.74 -0.91 -9.22
CA GLY A 41 10.20 0.03 -10.20
C GLY A 41 8.67 0.05 -10.32
N ALA A 42 7.95 -0.64 -9.45
CA ALA A 42 6.55 -0.37 -9.18
C ALA A 42 6.42 0.92 -8.35
N ARG A 43 5.33 1.68 -8.55
CA ARG A 43 5.07 2.96 -7.89
C ARG A 43 3.57 3.16 -7.73
N VAL A 44 3.14 3.82 -6.66
CA VAL A 44 1.76 4.33 -6.53
C VAL A 44 1.62 5.54 -7.44
N SER A 45 1.35 5.30 -8.71
CA SER A 45 1.06 6.37 -9.67
C SER A 45 0.27 5.80 -10.81
N ALA A 46 -0.57 6.64 -11.43
CA ALA A 46 -1.11 6.32 -12.74
C ALA A 46 0.03 5.97 -13.71
N ASN A 47 -0.20 4.97 -14.56
CA ASN A 47 0.78 4.58 -15.56
C ASN A 47 0.92 5.73 -16.59
N PRO A 48 2.08 6.40 -16.68
CA PRO A 48 2.23 7.63 -17.47
C PRO A 48 2.38 7.36 -18.97
N TYR A 49 2.56 6.11 -19.37
CA TYR A 49 2.76 5.74 -20.76
C TYR A 49 1.44 5.63 -21.51
N PRO A 50 1.43 5.79 -22.85
CA PRO A 50 0.23 5.57 -23.64
C PRO A 50 -0.31 4.14 -23.48
N PRO A 51 -1.63 3.94 -23.27
CA PRO A 51 -2.23 2.62 -23.18
C PRO A 51 -1.86 1.72 -24.37
N GLY A 52 -1.56 0.44 -24.10
CA GLY A 52 -1.16 -0.53 -25.13
C GLY A 52 0.30 -0.39 -25.63
N SER A 53 1.00 0.70 -25.29
CA SER A 53 2.43 0.79 -25.56
C SER A 53 3.21 -0.28 -24.78
N ASP A 54 4.37 -0.66 -25.31
CA ASP A 54 5.24 -1.61 -24.64
C ASP A 54 5.68 -1.13 -23.25
N ALA A 55 6.04 0.15 -23.11
CA ALA A 55 6.39 0.78 -21.83
C ALA A 55 5.20 0.77 -20.84
N TYR A 56 3.98 0.97 -21.34
CA TYR A 56 2.77 0.84 -20.54
C TYR A 56 2.62 -0.59 -20.02
N CYS A 57 2.74 -1.61 -20.89
CA CYS A 57 2.58 -3.00 -20.49
C CYS A 57 3.67 -3.45 -19.50
N ARG A 58 4.92 -2.99 -19.65
CA ARG A 58 5.99 -3.27 -18.66
C ARG A 58 5.67 -2.65 -17.30
N THR A 59 5.17 -1.43 -17.29
CA THR A 59 4.82 -0.72 -16.06
C THR A 59 3.59 -1.33 -15.38
N TYR A 60 2.60 -1.75 -16.17
CA TYR A 60 1.45 -2.52 -15.69
C TYR A 60 1.89 -3.85 -15.06
N ALA A 61 2.76 -4.61 -15.74
CA ALA A 61 3.28 -5.87 -15.24
C ALA A 61 4.04 -5.74 -13.91
N ARG A 62 4.88 -4.70 -13.75
CA ARG A 62 5.59 -4.43 -12.49
C ARG A 62 4.62 -4.11 -11.35
N GLN A 63 3.61 -3.28 -11.61
CA GLN A 63 2.59 -2.96 -10.62
C GLN A 63 1.78 -4.20 -10.24
N THR A 64 1.40 -5.04 -11.22
CA THR A 64 0.72 -6.31 -10.93
C THR A 64 1.58 -7.22 -10.06
N ALA A 65 2.87 -7.39 -10.39
CA ALA A 65 3.77 -8.19 -9.58
C ALA A 65 3.93 -7.64 -8.16
N ALA A 66 4.14 -6.33 -8.01
CA ALA A 66 4.27 -5.69 -6.70
C ALA A 66 3.00 -5.86 -5.85
N ASN A 67 1.82 -5.65 -6.43
CA ASN A 67 0.53 -5.90 -5.79
C ASN A 67 0.37 -7.36 -5.38
N ALA A 68 0.74 -8.30 -6.26
CA ALA A 68 0.61 -9.72 -6.01
C ALA A 68 1.54 -10.22 -4.89
N TYR A 69 2.73 -9.63 -4.78
CA TYR A 69 3.64 -9.90 -3.67
C TYR A 69 3.08 -9.36 -2.35
N GLU A 70 2.69 -8.07 -2.32
CA GLU A 70 2.20 -7.44 -1.10
C GLU A 70 0.86 -7.98 -0.61
N GLY A 71 -0.02 -8.41 -1.52
CA GLY A 71 -1.28 -9.04 -1.15
C GLY A 71 -1.13 -10.45 -0.57
N ARG A 72 0.06 -11.04 -0.64
CA ARG A 72 0.35 -12.40 -0.17
C ARG A 72 1.32 -12.45 1.01
N ILE A 73 2.14 -11.42 1.21
CA ILE A 73 3.10 -11.37 2.30
C ILE A 73 2.54 -10.62 3.50
N ASP A 74 2.44 -11.32 4.64
CA ASP A 74 2.34 -10.69 5.94
C ASP A 74 3.75 -10.44 6.50
N ARG A 75 4.04 -9.17 6.78
CA ARG A 75 5.37 -8.69 7.17
C ARG A 75 5.88 -9.34 8.45
N SER A 76 4.99 -9.71 9.37
CA SER A 76 5.33 -10.26 10.69
C SER A 76 5.35 -11.78 10.74
N GLU A 77 4.66 -12.45 9.80
CA GLU A 77 4.37 -13.88 9.92
C GLU A 77 5.14 -14.73 8.91
N ASP A 78 5.52 -14.16 7.76
CA ASP A 78 6.15 -14.94 6.69
C ASP A 78 7.67 -15.05 6.83
N GLY A 79 8.15 -16.29 6.95
CA GLY A 79 9.56 -16.65 6.91
C GLY A 79 10.20 -16.52 5.52
N PHE A 80 11.54 -16.58 5.47
CA PHE A 80 12.33 -16.39 4.25
C PHE A 80 11.91 -17.28 3.08
N GLY A 81 11.62 -18.56 3.33
CA GLY A 81 11.20 -19.51 2.29
C GLY A 81 9.88 -19.11 1.62
N VAL A 82 8.91 -18.64 2.39
CA VAL A 82 7.62 -18.16 1.87
C VAL A 82 7.81 -16.92 1.01
N ARG A 83 8.66 -15.97 1.46
CA ARG A 83 8.97 -14.74 0.71
C ARG A 83 9.55 -15.01 -0.67
N GLN A 84 10.51 -15.92 -0.76
CA GLN A 84 11.14 -16.31 -2.04
C GLN A 84 10.12 -16.95 -3.00
N ILE A 85 9.30 -17.86 -2.49
CA ILE A 85 8.27 -18.53 -3.30
C ILE A 85 7.23 -17.50 -3.79
N THR A 86 6.77 -16.62 -2.90
CA THR A 86 5.80 -15.57 -3.23
C THR A 86 6.37 -14.57 -4.22
N GLU A 87 7.66 -14.21 -4.12
CA GLU A 87 8.34 -13.37 -5.10
C GLU A 87 8.31 -13.99 -6.50
N GLU A 88 8.63 -15.28 -6.60
CA GLU A 88 8.62 -15.99 -7.88
C GLU A 88 7.20 -16.07 -8.46
N PHE A 89 6.19 -16.36 -7.64
CA PHE A 89 4.79 -16.32 -8.07
C PHE A 89 4.37 -14.93 -8.55
N ALA A 90 4.73 -13.88 -7.81
CA ALA A 90 4.43 -12.50 -8.17
C ALA A 90 5.07 -12.11 -9.51
N ARG A 91 6.31 -12.52 -9.76
CA ARG A 91 6.99 -12.29 -11.06
C ARG A 91 6.27 -12.99 -12.21
N ARG A 92 5.79 -14.22 -12.01
CA ARG A 92 4.99 -14.95 -13.00
C ARG A 92 3.65 -14.27 -13.28
N ASP A 93 2.99 -13.77 -12.25
CA ASP A 93 1.74 -13.01 -12.40
C ASP A 93 1.98 -11.72 -13.20
N GLY A 94 3.07 -11.00 -12.93
CA GLY A 94 3.51 -9.86 -13.72
C GLY A 94 3.78 -10.22 -15.18
N ALA A 95 4.49 -11.32 -15.45
CA ALA A 95 4.74 -11.79 -16.81
C ALA A 95 3.44 -12.12 -17.56
N ARG A 96 2.48 -12.78 -16.89
CA ARG A 96 1.15 -13.05 -17.46
C ARG A 96 0.39 -11.75 -17.73
N ALA A 97 0.47 -10.78 -16.83
CA ALA A 97 -0.15 -9.47 -17.01
C ALA A 97 0.44 -8.69 -18.19
N TYR A 98 1.76 -8.76 -18.39
CA TYR A 98 2.42 -8.21 -19.57
C TYR A 98 1.84 -8.81 -20.86
N GLN A 99 1.74 -10.14 -20.94
CA GLN A 99 1.20 -10.82 -22.12
C GLN A 99 -0.28 -10.44 -22.38
N ARG A 100 -1.10 -10.39 -21.33
CA ARG A 100 -2.49 -9.91 -21.45
C ARG A 100 -2.56 -8.48 -21.98
N CYS A 101 -1.69 -7.59 -21.49
CA CYS A 101 -1.65 -6.21 -21.95
C CYS A 101 -1.23 -6.09 -23.42
N ARG A 102 -0.22 -6.83 -23.85
CA ARG A 102 0.20 -6.89 -25.25
C ARG A 102 -0.91 -7.45 -26.16
N ALA A 103 -1.76 -8.32 -25.63
CA ALA A 103 -2.94 -8.84 -26.33
C ALA A 103 -4.18 -7.92 -26.24
N GLY A 104 -4.08 -6.73 -25.65
CA GLY A 104 -5.21 -5.80 -25.49
C GLY A 104 -6.25 -6.24 -24.45
N ARG A 105 -5.88 -7.11 -23.50
CA ARG A 105 -6.76 -7.69 -22.47
C ARG A 105 -6.45 -7.15 -21.07
N VAL A 106 -6.38 -5.82 -20.94
CA VAL A 106 -6.28 -5.14 -19.63
C VAL A 106 -7.67 -4.72 -19.17
N ASN A 107 -8.40 -5.66 -18.56
CA ASN A 107 -9.70 -5.42 -17.92
C ASN A 107 -9.64 -5.96 -16.49
#